data_AF-A0A8H6U7C7-F1
#
_entry.id   AF-A0A8H6U7C7-F1
#
_cell.length_a   1.000
_cell.length_b   1.000
_cell.length_c   1.000
_cell.angle_alpha   90.00
_cell.angle_beta   90.00
_cell.angle_gamma   90.00
#
_symmetry.space_group_name_H-M   'P 1'
#
loop_
_entity.id
_entity.type
_entity.pdbx_description
1 polymer ?
#
loop_
_entity_poly.entity_id
_entity_poly.type
_entity_poly.pdbx_seq_one_letter_code
_entity_poly.pdbx_strand_id
1 'polypeptide(L)'
;MFFCLFEPCEVEAIVCIDAFLWQRYDQIFDEIQDDLHEDNPKFYDEDSDWNLCDLHDLSRTDTGNGSMRDFFLQGTISRGLKTAVRILAIDDHDTLTLKTQRVIVGDQCEDPPAKNCLSSLGQIQRRDHSAKYPNPQDEAEQRRDPMEFTGDTVPPHAPPKAWVLLWGGKYANVYDDFVPAGLKECGYVMWDARRLAQAGLEEAIFKQWEGAADQIGRVESVCGWNPTGVRSYGP
;
A
#
# COMPACT_ATOMS: atom_id res chain seq x y z
N MET A 1 -12.33 8.34 -0.47
CA MET A 1 -11.82 7.73 0.79
C MET A 1 -11.21 8.79 1.71
N PHE A 2 -11.45 8.75 3.02
CA PHE A 2 -10.97 9.77 3.98
C PHE A 2 -10.10 9.13 5.07
N PHE A 3 -8.77 9.21 4.90
CA PHE A 3 -7.79 8.61 5.84
C PHE A 3 -7.55 9.44 7.10
N CYS A 4 -8.08 10.66 7.20
CA CYS A 4 -7.85 11.55 8.34
C CYS A 4 -8.60 11.14 9.63
N LEU A 5 -9.20 9.95 9.67
CA LEU A 5 -9.77 9.33 10.88
C LEU A 5 -8.78 8.42 11.60
N PHE A 6 -7.68 8.06 10.93
CA PHE A 6 -6.67 7.13 11.41
C PHE A 6 -5.39 7.87 11.75
N GLU A 7 -4.61 7.31 12.67
CA GLU A 7 -3.25 7.76 12.91
C GLU A 7 -2.35 7.43 11.70
N PRO A 8 -1.29 8.21 11.44
CA PRO A 8 -0.43 8.02 10.27
C PRO A 8 0.13 6.61 10.11
N CYS A 9 0.50 5.96 11.22
CA CYS A 9 1.00 4.59 11.22
C CYS A 9 -0.10 3.54 10.93
N GLU A 10 -1.36 3.83 11.26
CA GLU A 10 -2.50 2.97 10.90
C GLU A 10 -2.81 3.09 9.41
N VAL A 11 -2.75 4.31 8.85
CA VAL A 11 -2.84 4.52 7.40
C VAL A 11 -1.72 3.77 6.69
N GLU A 12 -0.50 3.85 7.20
CA GLU A 12 0.64 3.11 6.65
C GLU A 12 0.44 1.59 6.68
N ALA A 13 -0.21 1.05 7.73
CA ALA A 13 -0.54 -0.37 7.77
C ALA A 13 -1.52 -0.76 6.65
N ILE A 14 -2.51 0.09 6.36
CA ILE A 14 -3.42 -0.09 5.23
C ILE A 14 -2.65 -0.05 3.90
N VAL A 15 -1.72 0.90 3.75
CA VAL A 15 -0.86 1.03 2.57
C VAL A 15 -0.02 -0.23 2.35
N CYS A 16 0.58 -0.78 3.41
CA CYS A 16 1.35 -2.02 3.32
C CYS A 16 0.49 -3.21 2.85
N ILE A 17 -0.75 -3.30 3.33
CA ILE A 17 -1.70 -4.32 2.91
C ILE A 17 -2.09 -4.12 1.45
N ASP A 18 -2.38 -2.89 1.04
CA ASP A 18 -2.71 -2.55 -0.35
C ASP A 18 -1.56 -2.93 -1.29
N ALA A 19 -0.32 -2.53 -0.98
CA ALA A 19 0.87 -2.88 -1.75
C ALA A 19 1.05 -4.40 -1.87
N PHE A 20 0.86 -5.14 -0.78
CA PHE A 20 0.89 -6.60 -0.79
C PHE A 20 -0.19 -7.19 -1.72
N LEU A 21 -1.42 -6.70 -1.64
CA LEU A 21 -2.52 -7.19 -2.48
C LEU A 21 -2.28 -6.89 -3.97
N TRP A 22 -1.81 -5.68 -4.29
CA TRP A 22 -1.39 -5.32 -5.64
C TRP A 22 -0.37 -6.31 -6.19
N GLN A 23 0.71 -6.55 -5.45
CA GLN A 23 1.74 -7.48 -5.87
C GLN A 23 1.20 -8.90 -6.08
N ARG A 24 0.34 -9.39 -5.18
CA ARG A 24 -0.20 -10.75 -5.25
C ARG A 24 -1.20 -10.94 -6.38
N TYR A 25 -2.11 -10.00 -6.58
CA TYR A 25 -3.05 -10.08 -7.69
C TYR A 25 -2.36 -9.88 -9.04
N ASP A 26 -1.33 -9.04 -9.10
CA ASP A 26 -0.48 -8.91 -10.29
C ASP A 26 0.17 -10.28 -10.63
N GLN A 27 0.75 -10.96 -9.64
CA GLN A 27 1.30 -12.31 -9.86
C GLN A 27 0.23 -13.32 -10.31
N ILE A 28 -0.95 -13.30 -9.71
CA ILE A 28 -2.05 -14.19 -10.11
C ILE A 28 -2.50 -13.89 -11.54
N PHE A 29 -2.61 -12.63 -11.92
CA PHE A 29 -2.99 -12.25 -13.28
C PHE A 29 -1.95 -12.72 -14.29
N ASP A 30 -0.65 -12.63 -13.97
CA ASP A 30 0.41 -13.18 -14.81
C ASP A 30 0.31 -14.72 -14.93
N GLU A 31 -0.12 -15.41 -13.87
CA GLU A 31 -0.28 -16.86 -13.85
C GLU A 31 -1.46 -17.34 -14.71
N ILE A 32 -2.60 -16.63 -14.67
CA ILE A 32 -3.84 -17.08 -15.29
C ILE A 32 -4.12 -16.45 -16.66
N GLN A 33 -3.34 -15.44 -17.09
CA GLN A 33 -3.62 -14.69 -18.34
C GLN A 33 -3.72 -15.60 -19.57
N ASP A 34 -2.85 -16.60 -19.70
CA ASP A 34 -2.85 -17.51 -20.85
C ASP A 34 -4.09 -18.41 -20.86
N ASP A 35 -4.61 -18.70 -19.67
CA ASP A 35 -5.82 -19.48 -19.44
C ASP A 35 -7.11 -18.68 -19.69
N LEU A 36 -7.00 -17.35 -19.73
CA LEU A 36 -8.09 -16.42 -20.04
C LEU A 36 -7.99 -15.82 -21.45
N HIS A 37 -6.94 -16.13 -22.19
CA HIS A 37 -6.71 -15.62 -23.54
C HIS A 37 -7.71 -16.23 -24.55
N GLU A 38 -8.12 -15.44 -25.56
CA GLU A 38 -9.10 -15.86 -26.57
C GLU A 38 -8.64 -17.05 -27.43
N ASP A 39 -7.33 -17.17 -27.62
CA ASP A 39 -6.73 -18.29 -28.35
C ASP A 39 -6.71 -19.60 -27.53
N ASN A 40 -7.15 -19.58 -26.26
CA ASN A 40 -7.17 -20.78 -25.45
C ASN A 40 -8.31 -21.71 -25.90
N PRO A 41 -8.00 -22.98 -26.27
CA PRO A 41 -9.00 -23.91 -26.79
C PRO A 41 -10.17 -24.19 -25.84
N LYS A 42 -10.00 -23.94 -24.53
CA LYS A 42 -11.05 -24.09 -23.50
C LYS A 42 -12.26 -23.16 -23.74
N PHE A 43 -12.12 -22.09 -24.55
CA PHE A 43 -13.20 -21.15 -24.86
C PHE A 43 -13.99 -21.44 -26.14
N TYR A 44 -13.68 -22.51 -26.87
CA TYR A 44 -14.48 -22.97 -28.02
C TYR A 44 -15.71 -23.81 -27.62
N ASP A 45 -16.04 -23.89 -26.33
CA ASP A 45 -17.24 -24.61 -25.87
C ASP A 45 -18.47 -23.68 -25.94
N GLU A 46 -19.42 -24.03 -26.81
CA GLU A 46 -20.53 -23.17 -27.29
C GLU A 46 -21.58 -22.80 -26.21
N ASP A 47 -21.48 -23.31 -24.98
CA ASP A 47 -22.45 -23.11 -23.88
C ASP A 47 -22.04 -21.99 -22.88
N SER A 48 -20.98 -21.26 -23.18
CA SER A 48 -20.42 -20.21 -22.33
C SER A 48 -21.14 -18.86 -22.54
N ASP A 49 -22.23 -18.63 -21.81
CA ASP A 49 -23.01 -17.37 -21.75
C ASP A 49 -22.25 -16.20 -21.05
N TRP A 50 -20.93 -16.16 -21.20
CA TRP A 50 -20.02 -15.26 -20.48
C TRP A 50 -19.49 -14.18 -21.42
N ASN A 51 -19.91 -12.94 -21.19
CA ASN A 51 -19.37 -11.75 -21.85
C ASN A 51 -17.94 -11.49 -21.34
N LEU A 52 -16.96 -12.20 -21.92
CA LEU A 52 -15.52 -12.07 -21.70
C LEU A 52 -14.91 -10.85 -22.43
N CYS A 53 -15.72 -10.09 -23.16
CA CYS A 53 -15.31 -9.00 -24.07
C CYS A 53 -14.41 -7.91 -23.47
N ASP A 54 -14.28 -7.83 -22.15
CA ASP A 54 -13.42 -6.85 -21.49
C ASP A 54 -12.20 -7.48 -20.76
N LEU A 55 -12.15 -8.80 -20.53
CA LEU A 55 -11.05 -9.48 -19.82
C LEU A 55 -9.84 -9.81 -20.72
N HIS A 56 -9.90 -9.45 -22.00
CA HIS A 56 -8.95 -9.84 -23.03
C HIS A 56 -7.55 -9.25 -22.87
N ASP A 57 -7.40 -8.19 -22.07
CA ASP A 57 -6.12 -7.52 -21.89
C ASP A 57 -5.73 -7.41 -20.42
N LEU A 58 -5.44 -8.56 -19.82
CA LEU A 58 -4.63 -8.62 -18.60
C LEU A 58 -3.14 -8.39 -18.90
N SER A 59 -2.74 -8.21 -20.16
CA SER A 59 -1.34 -8.05 -20.50
C SER A 59 -0.80 -6.73 -19.92
N ARG A 60 0.51 -6.69 -19.66
CA ARG A 60 1.19 -5.49 -19.17
C ARG A 60 1.33 -4.39 -20.24
N THR A 61 0.64 -4.47 -21.39
CA THR A 61 0.82 -3.50 -22.46
C THR A 61 0.26 -2.13 -22.01
N ASP A 62 1.16 -1.13 -22.01
CA ASP A 62 0.85 0.23 -21.61
C ASP A 62 0.32 1.00 -22.82
N THR A 63 -0.96 1.36 -22.79
CA THR A 63 -1.62 2.14 -23.87
C THR A 63 -1.55 3.65 -23.64
N GLY A 64 -0.75 4.13 -22.67
CA GLY A 64 -0.53 5.54 -22.41
C GLY A 64 -1.64 6.24 -21.62
N ASN A 65 -2.75 5.55 -21.33
CA ASN A 65 -3.85 6.01 -20.47
C ASN A 65 -4.01 5.17 -19.20
N GLY A 66 -2.96 4.46 -18.79
CA GLY A 66 -3.02 3.42 -17.76
C GLY A 66 -3.33 2.05 -18.38
N SER A 67 -2.73 0.99 -17.84
CA SER A 67 -2.97 -0.36 -18.37
C SER A 67 -4.38 -0.82 -17.97
N MET A 68 -5.09 -1.48 -18.90
CA MET A 68 -6.36 -2.16 -18.60
C MET A 68 -6.21 -3.17 -17.45
N ARG A 69 -5.00 -3.70 -17.29
CA ARG A 69 -4.59 -4.48 -16.13
C ARG A 69 -4.72 -3.74 -14.81
N ASP A 70 -4.26 -2.49 -14.71
CA ASP A 70 -4.36 -1.69 -13.47
C ASP A 70 -5.82 -1.46 -13.10
N PHE A 71 -6.68 -1.23 -14.09
CA PHE A 71 -8.12 -1.08 -13.91
C PHE A 71 -8.75 -2.35 -13.30
N PHE A 72 -8.37 -3.53 -13.79
CA PHE A 72 -8.85 -4.81 -13.23
C PHE A 72 -8.23 -5.15 -11.87
N LEU A 73 -6.94 -4.85 -11.66
CA LEU A 73 -6.27 -5.05 -10.38
C LEU A 73 -6.97 -4.22 -9.30
N GLN A 74 -7.22 -2.95 -9.58
CA GLN A 74 -7.88 -2.06 -8.64
C GLN A 74 -9.31 -2.52 -8.32
N GLY A 75 -10.11 -2.88 -9.33
CA GLY A 75 -11.47 -3.39 -9.12
C GLY A 75 -11.48 -4.70 -8.32
N THR A 76 -10.52 -5.59 -8.59
CA THR A 76 -10.38 -6.87 -7.89
C THR A 76 -9.96 -6.68 -6.43
N ILE A 77 -9.00 -5.80 -6.14
CA ILE A 77 -8.59 -5.47 -4.76
C ILE A 77 -9.74 -4.85 -3.98
N SER A 78 -10.55 -4.02 -4.64
CA SER A 78 -11.74 -3.37 -4.06
C SER A 78 -12.83 -4.37 -3.63
N ARG A 79 -12.76 -5.65 -4.03
CA ARG A 79 -13.60 -6.74 -3.49
C ARG A 79 -13.31 -7.06 -2.02
N GLY A 80 -12.24 -6.49 -1.46
CA GLY A 80 -11.91 -6.49 -0.04
C GLY A 80 -11.18 -7.74 0.47
N LEU A 81 -10.72 -7.64 1.72
CA LEU A 81 -9.83 -8.62 2.36
C LEU A 81 -10.39 -10.05 2.40
N LYS A 82 -11.70 -10.21 2.60
CA LYS A 82 -12.34 -11.54 2.63
C LYS A 82 -12.19 -12.27 1.29
N THR A 83 -12.27 -11.53 0.18
CA THR A 83 -12.07 -12.08 -1.16
C THR A 83 -10.61 -12.41 -1.37
N ALA A 84 -9.70 -11.48 -1.02
CA ALA A 84 -8.26 -11.70 -1.11
C ALA A 84 -7.80 -12.95 -0.36
N VAL A 85 -8.16 -13.09 0.93
CA VAL A 85 -7.77 -14.27 1.73
C VAL A 85 -8.24 -15.58 1.10
N ARG A 86 -9.42 -15.59 0.46
CA ARG A 86 -9.95 -16.80 -0.19
C ARG A 86 -9.20 -17.14 -1.46
N ILE A 87 -8.84 -16.15 -2.27
CA ILE A 87 -8.11 -16.35 -3.52
C ILE A 87 -6.67 -16.76 -3.22
N LEU A 88 -5.99 -16.05 -2.32
CA LEU A 88 -4.59 -16.28 -1.96
C LEU A 88 -4.33 -17.61 -1.23
N ALA A 89 -5.39 -18.29 -0.79
CA ALA A 89 -5.31 -19.61 -0.15
C ALA A 89 -5.56 -20.77 -1.13
N ILE A 90 -5.70 -20.50 -2.43
CA ILE A 90 -5.90 -21.52 -3.46
C ILE A 90 -4.53 -21.92 -4.01
N ASP A 91 -4.19 -23.20 -3.88
CA ASP A 91 -2.95 -23.76 -4.43
C ASP A 91 -3.15 -24.47 -5.79
N ASP A 92 -4.40 -24.80 -6.14
CA ASP A 92 -4.75 -25.49 -7.39
C ASP A 92 -5.01 -24.49 -8.52
N HIS A 93 -4.28 -24.61 -9.62
CA HIS A 93 -4.31 -23.67 -10.74
C HIS A 93 -5.71 -23.55 -11.37
N ASP A 94 -6.37 -24.67 -11.68
CA ASP A 94 -7.70 -24.64 -12.31
C ASP A 94 -8.74 -23.96 -11.38
N THR A 95 -8.67 -24.25 -10.08
CA THR A 95 -9.50 -23.58 -9.08
C THR A 95 -9.14 -22.10 -8.96
N LEU A 96 -7.86 -21.73 -9.01
CA LEU A 96 -7.39 -20.35 -8.93
C LEU A 96 -7.91 -19.55 -10.12
N THR A 97 -7.76 -20.06 -11.34
CA THR A 97 -8.27 -19.46 -12.58
C THR A 97 -9.78 -19.26 -12.47
N LEU A 98 -10.54 -20.31 -12.18
CA LEU A 98 -12.00 -20.25 -12.11
C LEU A 98 -12.51 -19.27 -11.03
N LYS A 99 -11.87 -19.25 -9.86
CA LYS A 99 -12.29 -18.38 -8.76
C LYS A 99 -11.87 -16.93 -9.02
N THR A 100 -10.67 -16.71 -9.55
CA THR A 100 -10.15 -15.38 -9.87
C THR A 100 -10.97 -14.74 -10.98
N GLN A 101 -11.26 -15.46 -12.06
CA GLN A 101 -12.12 -14.99 -13.15
C GLN A 101 -13.47 -14.43 -12.65
N ARG A 102 -14.09 -15.09 -11.65
CA ARG A 102 -15.37 -14.64 -11.07
C ARG A 102 -15.27 -13.39 -10.20
N VAL A 103 -14.08 -13.05 -9.75
CA VAL A 103 -13.84 -11.89 -8.88
C VAL A 103 -13.19 -10.72 -9.60
N ILE A 104 -12.55 -10.96 -10.76
CA ILE A 104 -12.08 -9.91 -11.64
C ILE A 104 -13.26 -9.04 -12.04
N VAL A 105 -13.14 -7.77 -11.69
CA VAL A 105 -14.08 -6.72 -12.07
C VAL A 105 -13.27 -5.51 -12.43
N GLY A 106 -13.73 -4.77 -13.42
CA GLY A 106 -13.24 -3.42 -13.66
C GLY A 106 -13.49 -2.54 -12.45
N ASP A 107 -12.68 -1.50 -12.27
CA ASP A 107 -12.98 -0.48 -11.28
C ASP A 107 -14.30 0.23 -11.63
N GLN A 108 -15.34 -0.06 -10.84
CA GLN A 108 -16.65 0.58 -10.95
C GLN A 108 -16.84 1.68 -9.90
N CYS A 109 -15.79 2.01 -9.14
CA CYS A 109 -15.91 3.00 -8.08
C CYS A 109 -15.92 4.42 -8.67
N GLU A 110 -16.94 5.20 -8.34
CA GLU A 110 -16.94 6.65 -8.63
C GLU A 110 -15.95 7.39 -7.73
N ASP A 111 -15.59 6.82 -6.58
CA ASP A 111 -14.58 7.39 -5.69
C ASP A 111 -13.19 7.24 -6.30
N PRO A 112 -12.30 8.24 -6.13
CA PRO A 112 -10.92 8.11 -6.54
C PRO A 112 -10.26 6.88 -5.89
N PRO A 113 -9.38 6.16 -6.62
CA PRO A 113 -8.56 5.07 -6.08
C PRO A 113 -7.94 5.42 -4.73
N ALA A 114 -7.81 4.44 -3.84
CA ALA A 114 -7.11 4.63 -2.56
C ALA A 114 -5.70 5.23 -2.79
N LYS A 115 -5.00 4.77 -3.83
CA LYS A 115 -3.71 5.30 -4.29
C LYS A 115 -3.72 6.82 -4.51
N ASN A 116 -4.79 7.38 -5.08
CA ASN A 116 -4.88 8.83 -5.28
C ASN A 116 -5.00 9.58 -3.95
N CYS A 117 -5.80 9.06 -3.02
CA CYS A 117 -5.97 9.65 -1.68
C CYS A 117 -4.70 9.52 -0.81
N LEU A 118 -3.91 8.47 -1.02
CA LEU A 118 -2.67 8.19 -0.28
C LEU A 118 -1.44 8.91 -0.85
N SER A 119 -1.48 9.26 -2.15
CA SER A 119 -0.40 9.94 -2.86
C SER A 119 0.04 11.25 -2.19
N SER A 120 1.28 11.68 -2.52
CA SER A 120 1.79 12.97 -2.06
C SER A 120 0.89 14.12 -2.48
N LEU A 121 0.28 14.06 -3.67
CA LEU A 121 -0.67 15.06 -4.14
C LEU A 121 -1.94 15.09 -3.29
N GLY A 122 -2.50 13.91 -2.95
CA GLY A 122 -3.66 13.81 -2.07
C GLY A 122 -3.37 14.41 -0.68
N GLN A 123 -2.19 14.14 -0.14
CA GLN A 123 -1.76 14.70 1.15
C GLN A 123 -1.48 16.21 1.09
N ILE A 124 -0.89 16.72 0.01
CA ILE A 124 -0.69 18.16 -0.21
C ILE A 124 -2.04 18.86 -0.34
N GLN A 125 -2.95 18.34 -1.15
CA GLN A 125 -4.30 18.92 -1.31
C GLN A 125 -5.07 18.93 0.01
N ARG A 126 -4.92 17.89 0.84
CA ARG A 126 -5.49 17.88 2.20
C ARG A 126 -4.96 19.05 3.05
N ARG A 127 -3.69 19.43 2.91
CA ARG A 127 -3.07 20.51 3.69
C ARG A 127 -3.37 21.90 3.11
N ASP A 128 -3.34 22.05 1.79
CA ASP A 128 -3.52 23.34 1.12
C ASP A 128 -4.98 23.80 1.03
N HIS A 129 -5.93 22.85 0.91
CA HIS A 129 -7.33 23.16 0.61
C HIS A 129 -8.31 22.83 1.73
N SER A 130 -7.85 22.23 2.83
CA SER A 130 -8.72 21.95 3.97
C SER A 130 -8.87 23.18 4.86
N ALA A 131 -10.12 23.59 5.09
CA ALA A 131 -10.43 24.59 6.11
C ALA A 131 -10.05 24.16 7.54
N LYS A 132 -9.70 22.88 7.75
CA LYS A 132 -9.25 22.32 9.02
C LYS A 132 -7.73 22.25 9.16
N TYR A 133 -6.97 22.75 8.18
CA TYR A 133 -5.50 22.79 8.27
C TYR A 133 -5.03 24.06 9.02
N PRO A 134 -4.01 23.96 9.90
CA PRO A 134 -3.46 22.72 10.43
C PRO A 134 -4.46 22.04 11.37
N ASN A 135 -4.56 20.71 11.30
CA ASN A 135 -5.28 19.93 12.30
C ASN A 135 -4.35 19.57 13.48
N PRO A 136 -4.85 18.99 14.59
CA PRO A 136 -3.99 18.66 15.74
C PRO A 136 -2.78 17.79 15.40
N GLN A 137 -2.91 16.86 14.45
CA GLN A 137 -1.79 16.04 13.97
C GLN A 137 -0.77 16.85 13.16
N ASP A 138 -1.23 17.75 12.30
CA ASP A 138 -0.35 18.65 11.53
C ASP A 138 0.44 19.57 12.49
N GLU A 139 -0.19 20.07 13.56
CA GLU A 139 0.50 20.87 14.57
C GLU A 139 1.52 20.06 15.37
N ALA A 140 1.21 18.81 15.74
CA ALA A 140 2.14 17.91 16.44
C ALA A 140 3.38 17.59 15.61
N GLU A 141 3.21 17.39 14.30
CA GLU A 141 4.32 17.22 13.35
C GLU A 141 5.18 18.49 13.26
N GLN A 142 4.56 19.67 13.15
CA GLN A 142 5.29 20.94 13.08
C GLN A 142 6.13 21.21 14.34
N ARG A 143 5.59 20.87 15.52
CA ARG A 143 6.32 20.93 16.80
C ARG A 143 7.37 19.84 16.95
N ARG A 144 7.31 18.79 16.12
CA ARG A 144 8.14 17.58 16.20
C ARG A 144 7.97 16.91 17.56
N ASP A 145 6.72 16.77 17.98
CA ASP A 145 6.37 16.14 19.25
C ASP A 145 7.02 14.74 19.33
N PRO A 146 7.53 14.34 20.52
CA PRO A 146 8.18 13.04 20.67
C PRO A 146 7.17 11.92 20.49
N MET A 147 7.63 10.84 19.86
CA MET A 147 6.84 9.66 19.55
C MET A 147 7.54 8.44 20.12
N GLU A 148 6.95 7.80 21.12
CA GLU A 148 7.56 6.70 21.87
C GLU A 148 6.86 5.36 21.60
N PHE A 149 7.66 4.30 21.52
CA PHE A 149 7.15 2.93 21.50
C PHE A 149 6.98 2.43 22.93
N THR A 150 5.76 2.02 23.32
CA THR A 150 5.45 1.55 24.68
C THR A 150 5.11 0.05 24.74
N GLY A 151 5.21 -0.67 23.62
CA GLY A 151 4.96 -2.11 23.53
C GLY A 151 3.91 -2.49 22.49
N ASP A 152 3.91 -3.77 22.10
CA ASP A 152 2.99 -4.34 21.10
C ASP A 152 1.66 -4.78 21.74
N THR A 153 0.87 -3.80 22.19
CA THR A 153 -0.46 -4.04 22.79
C THR A 153 -1.54 -4.26 21.72
N VAL A 154 -2.60 -5.01 22.05
CA VAL A 154 -3.76 -5.24 21.18
C VAL A 154 -5.05 -4.89 21.95
N PRO A 155 -5.80 -3.85 21.55
CA PRO A 155 -5.52 -2.93 20.44
C PRO A 155 -4.28 -2.06 20.69
N PRO A 156 -3.60 -1.58 19.64
CA PRO A 156 -2.44 -0.72 19.81
C PRO A 156 -2.85 0.64 20.40
N HIS A 157 -2.13 1.07 21.42
CA HIS A 157 -2.28 2.40 22.04
C HIS A 157 -1.12 3.35 21.72
N ALA A 158 -0.09 2.84 21.04
CA ALA A 158 1.13 3.54 20.70
C ALA A 158 1.59 3.12 19.30
N PRO A 159 2.39 3.96 18.63
CA PRO A 159 2.89 3.63 17.30
C PRO A 159 3.79 2.39 17.32
N PRO A 160 3.80 1.58 16.24
CA PRO A 160 4.70 0.44 16.12
C PRO A 160 6.17 0.84 16.22
N LYS A 161 7.01 -0.04 16.79
CA LYS A 161 8.45 0.21 16.94
C LYS A 161 9.11 0.62 15.62
N ALA A 162 8.74 -0.04 14.52
CA ALA A 162 9.28 0.23 13.20
C ALA A 162 8.99 1.66 12.71
N TRP A 163 7.79 2.18 12.99
CA TRP A 163 7.40 3.56 12.67
C TRP A 163 8.20 4.59 13.49
N VAL A 164 8.38 4.31 14.78
CA VAL A 164 9.22 5.14 15.68
C VAL A 164 10.65 5.21 15.19
N LEU A 165 11.23 4.07 14.77
CA LEU A 165 12.59 4.01 14.23
C LEU A 165 12.71 4.77 12.90
N LEU A 166 11.73 4.61 11.99
CA LEU A 166 11.74 5.26 10.68
C LEU A 166 11.85 6.78 10.79
N TRP A 167 11.07 7.38 11.70
CA TRP A 167 10.99 8.83 11.89
C TRP A 167 11.90 9.35 13.01
N GLY A 168 12.78 8.50 13.55
CA GLY A 168 13.75 8.89 14.58
C GLY A 168 13.10 9.40 15.87
N GLY A 169 11.97 8.83 16.27
CA GLY A 169 11.23 9.20 17.48
C GLY A 169 10.49 10.53 17.42
N LYS A 170 10.34 11.12 16.22
CA LYS A 170 9.55 12.33 16.01
C LYS A 170 8.22 11.97 15.39
N TYR A 171 7.16 12.64 15.82
CA TYR A 171 5.85 12.49 15.21
C TYR A 171 5.87 12.95 13.75
N ALA A 172 5.34 12.11 12.86
CA ALA A 172 5.21 12.36 11.43
C ALA A 172 3.77 12.10 10.99
N ASN A 173 3.15 13.10 10.36
CA ASN A 173 1.78 13.08 9.82
C ASN A 173 1.79 12.92 8.30
N VAL A 174 2.75 12.14 7.81
CA VAL A 174 2.93 11.77 6.41
C VAL A 174 3.13 10.26 6.31
N TYR A 175 2.63 9.67 5.23
CA TYR A 175 2.59 8.22 5.00
C TYR A 175 2.70 7.91 3.50
N ASP A 176 2.76 6.64 3.12
CA ASP A 176 2.82 6.15 1.75
C ASP A 176 3.94 6.75 0.89
N ASP A 177 3.64 7.74 0.04
CA ASP A 177 4.56 8.37 -0.90
C ASP A 177 5.75 9.09 -0.24
N PHE A 178 5.69 9.28 1.07
CA PHE A 178 6.76 9.83 1.91
C PHE A 178 7.62 8.74 2.56
N VAL A 179 7.21 7.47 2.47
CA VAL A 179 7.91 6.32 3.03
C VAL A 179 8.66 5.57 1.92
N PRO A 180 9.90 5.11 2.15
CA PRO A 180 10.63 4.27 1.20
C PRO A 180 9.83 3.03 0.74
N ALA A 181 9.78 2.79 -0.57
CA ALA A 181 8.94 1.74 -1.17
C ALA A 181 9.21 0.34 -0.59
N GLY A 182 10.48 -0.02 -0.41
CA GLY A 182 10.88 -1.34 0.11
C GLY A 182 10.37 -1.65 1.54
N LEU A 183 10.01 -0.63 2.32
CA LEU A 183 9.40 -0.83 3.63
C LEU A 183 7.94 -1.28 3.53
N LYS A 184 7.19 -0.69 2.59
CA LYS A 184 5.78 -0.99 2.37
C LYS A 184 5.60 -2.43 1.90
N GLU A 185 6.46 -2.89 1.00
CA GLU A 185 6.49 -4.26 0.47
C GLU A 185 6.75 -5.32 1.55
N CYS A 186 7.55 -5.01 2.58
CA CYS A 186 7.81 -5.92 3.68
C CYS A 186 6.83 -5.77 4.86
N GLY A 187 5.89 -4.83 4.77
CA GLY A 187 4.86 -4.60 5.79
C GLY A 187 5.42 -4.17 7.15
N TYR A 188 6.52 -3.43 7.15
CA TYR A 188 7.34 -3.12 8.34
C TYR A 188 6.56 -2.65 9.59
N VAL A 189 5.50 -1.85 9.43
CA VAL A 189 4.66 -1.36 10.54
C VAL A 189 3.86 -2.46 11.25
N MET A 190 3.67 -3.61 10.62
CA MET A 190 2.94 -4.76 11.19
C MET A 190 3.84 -5.76 11.94
N TRP A 191 5.14 -5.50 11.97
CA TRP A 191 6.09 -6.34 12.71
C TRP A 191 6.04 -5.95 14.19
N ASP A 192 5.80 -6.94 15.05
CA ASP A 192 6.01 -6.74 16.48
C ASP A 192 7.51 -6.56 16.77
N ALA A 193 7.82 -5.89 17.88
CA ALA A 193 9.19 -5.54 18.23
C ALA A 193 10.10 -6.77 18.34
N ARG A 194 9.57 -7.91 18.77
CA ARG A 194 10.33 -9.16 18.87
C ARG A 194 10.72 -9.69 17.49
N ARG A 195 9.77 -9.77 16.55
CA ARG A 195 10.05 -10.19 15.16
C ARG A 195 11.00 -9.23 14.47
N LEU A 196 10.85 -7.92 14.69
CA LEU A 196 11.71 -6.89 14.12
C LEU A 196 13.17 -7.06 14.56
N ALA A 197 13.38 -7.26 15.87
CA ALA A 197 14.70 -7.50 16.45
C ALA A 197 15.32 -8.83 15.97
N GLN A 198 14.53 -9.91 15.94
CA GLN A 198 15.01 -11.23 15.52
C GLN A 198 15.42 -11.27 14.05
N ALA A 199 14.74 -10.52 13.19
CA ALA A 199 15.08 -10.43 11.77
C ALA A 199 16.19 -9.41 11.47
N GLY A 200 16.70 -8.70 12.49
CA GLY A 200 17.74 -7.68 12.31
C GLY A 200 17.29 -6.49 11.45
N LEU A 201 15.98 -6.20 11.41
CA LEU A 201 15.41 -5.19 10.52
C LEU A 201 15.48 -3.77 11.08
N GLU A 202 15.87 -3.60 12.34
CA GLU A 202 15.94 -2.27 12.98
C GLU A 202 16.94 -1.35 12.27
N GLU A 203 18.14 -1.85 11.95
CA GLU A 203 19.10 -1.10 11.13
C GLU A 203 18.66 -0.98 9.67
N ALA A 204 17.97 -2.00 9.15
CA ALA A 204 17.52 -2.02 7.77
C ALA A 204 16.52 -0.88 7.51
N ILE A 205 15.63 -0.58 8.47
CA ILE A 205 14.68 0.54 8.37
C ILE A 205 15.40 1.85 8.10
N PHE A 206 16.46 2.15 8.85
CA PHE A 206 17.22 3.38 8.66
C PHE A 206 17.96 3.39 7.31
N LYS A 207 18.54 2.26 6.91
CA LYS A 207 19.26 2.13 5.63
C LYS A 207 18.36 2.34 4.41
N GLN A 208 17.04 2.13 4.53
CA GLN A 208 16.12 2.41 3.42
C GLN A 208 16.13 3.89 3.01
N TRP A 209 16.49 4.81 3.91
CA TRP A 209 16.66 6.22 3.54
C TRP A 209 17.85 6.46 2.60
N GLU A 210 18.90 5.64 2.62
CA GLU A 210 20.09 5.82 1.76
C GLU A 210 19.75 5.72 0.26
N GLY A 211 18.73 4.94 -0.09
CA GLY A 211 18.22 4.79 -1.46
C GLY A 211 16.98 5.63 -1.79
N ALA A 212 16.50 6.48 -0.87
CA ALA A 212 15.19 7.13 -0.95
C ALA A 212 15.30 8.66 -1.08
N ALA A 213 16.20 9.14 -1.96
CA ALA A 213 16.45 10.57 -2.14
C ALA A 213 15.19 11.38 -2.51
N ASP A 214 14.32 10.80 -3.34
CA ASP A 214 13.06 11.42 -3.74
C ASP A 214 12.12 11.60 -2.55
N GLN A 215 11.98 10.56 -1.71
CA GLN A 215 11.16 10.61 -0.50
C GLN A 215 11.75 11.60 0.51
N ILE A 216 13.07 11.64 0.68
CA ILE A 216 13.74 12.64 1.54
C ILE A 216 13.38 14.05 1.07
N GLY A 217 13.52 14.34 -0.23
CA GLY A 217 13.18 15.66 -0.79
C GLY A 217 11.71 16.03 -0.59
N ARG A 218 10.80 15.06 -0.71
CA ARG A 218 9.37 15.26 -0.40
C ARG A 218 9.13 15.59 1.06
N VAL A 219 9.74 14.84 1.99
CA VAL A 219 9.63 15.09 3.44
C VAL A 219 10.19 16.46 3.78
N GLU A 220 11.36 16.83 3.25
CA GLU A 220 11.95 18.16 3.49
C GLU A 220 11.07 19.29 2.99
N SER A 221 10.50 19.15 1.78
CA SER A 221 9.63 20.16 1.16
C SER A 221 8.32 20.35 1.92
N VAL A 222 7.68 19.25 2.35
CA VAL A 222 6.34 19.29 2.96
C VAL A 222 6.41 19.47 4.48
N CYS A 223 7.35 18.80 5.14
CA CYS A 223 7.43 18.76 6.61
C CYS A 223 8.51 19.70 7.17
N GLY A 224 9.46 20.16 6.35
CA GLY A 224 10.52 21.07 6.80
C GLY A 224 11.59 20.41 7.68
N TRP A 225 11.82 19.10 7.52
CA TRP A 225 12.89 18.39 8.23
C TRP A 225 13.40 17.17 7.45
N ASN A 226 14.59 16.69 7.81
CA ASN A 226 15.25 15.56 7.16
C ASN A 226 15.23 14.31 8.07
N PRO A 227 14.70 13.17 7.61
CA PRO A 227 14.61 11.93 8.40
C PRO A 227 15.96 11.26 8.68
N THR A 228 17.00 11.55 7.88
CA THR A 228 18.36 10.98 8.05
C THR A 228 19.21 11.72 9.08
N GLY A 229 18.82 12.94 9.49
CA GLY A 229 19.59 13.77 10.43
C GLY A 229 19.65 13.25 11.87
N VAL A 230 19.05 12.09 12.16
CA VAL A 230 18.83 11.56 13.52
C VAL A 230 19.91 10.56 13.97
N ARG A 231 21.12 10.57 13.38
CA ARG A 231 22.29 9.92 14.00
C ARG A 231 22.77 10.68 15.25
N SER A 232 21.97 10.69 16.30
CA SER A 232 22.40 11.07 17.65
C SER A 232 21.61 10.30 18.72
N TYR A 233 21.72 8.98 18.68
CA TYR A 233 21.58 8.16 19.88
C TYR A 233 22.81 7.25 19.99
N GLY A 234 23.81 7.76 20.71
CA GLY A 234 24.74 6.96 21.54
C GLY A 234 24.51 7.39 22.99
N PRO A 235 24.87 6.58 24.00
CA PRO A 235 26.03 5.69 24.04
C PRO A 235 25.74 4.19 23.82
#